data_AF-A0A6N2DP13-F1
#
_entry.id   AF-A0A6N2DP13-F1
#
_cell.length_a   1.000
_cell.length_b   1.000
_cell.length_c   1.000
_cell.angle_alpha   90.00
_cell.angle_beta   90.00
_cell.angle_gamma   90.00
#
_symmetry.space_group_name_H-M   'P 1'
#
loop_
_entity.id
_entity.type
_entity.pdbx_description
1 polymer ?
#
loop_
_entity_poly.entity_id
_entity_poly.type
_entity_poly.pdbx_seq_one_letter_code
_entity_poly.pdbx_strand_id
1 'polypeptide(L)'
;MRRDITGSGRLPQTDHHPGRTAAPPSLPCVAPFPARVATVGNEPCGEEGVQPCGFLAVTCASRCGHRRVTHRNRRRSRPTTTRGARIKVMRRLHPPPATVTDVRELYASHRPRHADGRPHVGICMVSSLDGSTVVAGKSAPLSSPLDTEVLFALRALADVIVVGAGTVRAEGYGAPSKAGQRIGVVTMSGDLDVDGDLFTSGAGFFICSDSTPDRGVETLRVGTDHIDLDQAIRRLPEISPDVAFVQAEGGARLNGALLDAGLVDELHLTLSPRLVGGDGPRLAAGSGDVTCDLDLAHLAVDDDSFVYTRWTRRT
;
A
#
# COMPACT_ATOMS: atom_id res chain seq x y z
N MET A 1 -71.10 -2.90 30.33
CA MET A 1 -71.71 -3.61 31.47
C MET A 1 -70.96 -4.93 31.64
N ARG A 2 -70.21 -5.07 32.77
CA ARG A 2 -69.67 -6.27 33.48
C ARG A 2 -69.01 -7.40 32.63
N ARG A 3 -67.68 -7.61 32.68
CA ARG A 3 -66.86 -8.39 33.67
C ARG A 3 -67.37 -9.81 33.94
N ASP A 4 -66.53 -10.82 33.69
CA ASP A 4 -65.94 -11.65 34.76
C ASP A 4 -64.79 -12.58 34.30
N ILE A 5 -63.95 -12.91 35.28
CA ILE A 5 -62.62 -13.56 35.25
C ILE A 5 -62.73 -14.91 35.98
N THR A 6 -62.05 -15.97 35.52
CA THR A 6 -61.47 -17.11 36.30
C THR A 6 -60.57 -17.96 35.38
N GLY A 7 -59.47 -18.65 35.75
CA GLY A 7 -58.56 -18.72 36.91
C GLY A 7 -57.17 -19.18 36.40
N SER A 8 -56.05 -18.68 36.94
CA SER A 8 -55.21 -19.22 38.04
C SER A 8 -54.53 -20.60 37.79
N GLY A 9 -53.19 -20.58 37.64
CA GLY A 9 -52.30 -21.74 37.64
C GLY A 9 -50.93 -21.33 38.21
N ARG A 10 -50.51 -21.97 39.31
CA ARG A 10 -49.45 -21.56 40.25
C ARG A 10 -48.03 -21.94 39.81
N LEU A 11 -47.08 -21.08 40.16
CA LEU A 11 -45.65 -21.38 40.30
C LEU A 11 -45.39 -22.13 41.62
N PRO A 12 -44.44 -23.07 41.70
CA PRO A 12 -44.01 -23.63 42.97
C PRO A 12 -42.94 -22.74 43.64
N GLN A 13 -43.18 -22.45 44.92
CA GLN A 13 -42.27 -21.75 45.83
C GLN A 13 -41.13 -22.66 46.29
N THR A 14 -39.98 -22.02 46.47
CA THR A 14 -38.74 -22.50 47.10
C THR A 14 -38.83 -22.44 48.62
N ASP A 15 -38.41 -23.50 49.31
CA ASP A 15 -38.16 -23.47 50.75
C ASP A 15 -36.67 -23.28 51.07
N HIS A 16 -36.43 -22.42 52.08
CA HIS A 16 -35.16 -22.00 52.65
C HIS A 16 -34.54 -23.07 53.58
N HIS A 17 -33.20 -23.18 53.61
CA HIS A 17 -32.47 -22.89 54.86
C HIS A 17 -30.95 -22.62 54.68
N PRO A 18 -30.35 -21.82 55.60
CA PRO A 18 -29.05 -21.16 55.41
C PRO A 18 -27.90 -21.93 56.09
N GLY A 19 -26.71 -21.89 55.47
CA GLY A 19 -25.52 -22.51 56.03
C GLY A 19 -24.23 -21.88 55.53
N ARG A 20 -23.62 -21.08 56.43
CA ARG A 20 -22.17 -20.81 56.55
C ARG A 20 -21.46 -20.16 55.36
N THR A 21 -21.17 -18.87 55.52
CA THR A 21 -20.20 -18.09 54.76
C THR A 21 -18.78 -18.65 54.94
N ALA A 22 -18.23 -19.20 53.85
CA ALA A 22 -16.79 -19.42 53.69
C ALA A 22 -16.19 -18.25 52.89
N ALA A 23 -15.04 -17.75 53.36
CA ALA A 23 -14.30 -16.64 52.76
C ALA A 23 -13.89 -16.95 51.30
N PRO A 24 -13.89 -15.95 50.39
CA PRO A 24 -13.44 -16.16 49.02
C PRO A 24 -11.91 -16.35 48.98
N PRO A 25 -11.39 -17.25 48.13
CA PRO A 25 -9.96 -17.38 47.90
C PRO A 25 -9.42 -16.10 47.25
N SER A 26 -8.27 -15.65 47.73
CA SER A 26 -7.51 -14.52 47.21
C SER A 26 -7.14 -14.72 45.74
N LEU A 27 -7.61 -13.81 44.88
CA LEU A 27 -7.14 -13.65 43.52
C LEU A 27 -5.65 -13.24 43.54
N PRO A 28 -4.78 -13.86 42.73
CA PRO A 28 -3.42 -13.37 42.56
C PRO A 28 -3.44 -12.05 41.76
N CYS A 29 -2.65 -11.11 42.26
CA CYS A 29 -2.41 -9.79 41.69
C CYS A 29 -1.96 -9.90 40.23
N VAL A 30 -2.72 -9.28 39.32
CA VAL A 30 -2.35 -9.14 37.90
C VAL A 30 -1.19 -8.15 37.83
N ALA A 31 0.00 -8.65 37.50
CA ALA A 31 1.14 -7.81 37.16
C ALA A 31 0.90 -7.11 35.81
N PRO A 32 1.31 -5.84 35.64
CA PRO A 32 1.22 -5.15 34.35
C PRO A 32 2.16 -5.80 33.33
N PHE A 33 1.67 -5.94 32.09
CA PHE A 33 2.41 -6.40 30.91
C PHE A 33 3.80 -5.74 30.83
N PRO A 34 4.91 -6.50 30.70
CA PRO A 34 6.17 -5.90 30.34
C PRO A 34 6.11 -5.46 28.88
N ALA A 35 6.44 -4.20 28.62
CA ALA A 35 6.72 -3.67 27.30
C ALA A 35 7.76 -4.58 26.61
N ARG A 36 7.39 -5.18 25.48
CA ARG A 36 8.35 -5.90 24.63
C ARG A 36 9.26 -4.88 23.97
N VAL A 37 10.43 -4.68 24.55
CA VAL A 37 11.58 -4.10 23.87
C VAL A 37 12.09 -5.16 22.90
N ALA A 38 12.01 -4.89 21.60
CA ALA A 38 12.68 -5.70 20.59
C ALA A 38 14.17 -5.38 20.62
N THR A 39 14.96 -6.23 21.25
CA THR A 39 16.42 -6.24 21.08
C THR A 39 16.75 -6.93 19.76
N VAL A 40 17.33 -6.19 18.82
CA VAL A 40 18.03 -6.74 17.66
C VAL A 40 19.28 -7.44 18.18
N GLY A 41 19.34 -8.76 18.07
CA GLY A 41 20.57 -9.52 18.28
C GLY A 41 21.52 -9.23 17.14
N ASN A 42 22.57 -8.46 17.41
CA ASN A 42 23.75 -8.46 16.54
C ASN A 42 24.51 -9.76 16.82
N GLU A 43 24.31 -10.78 15.98
CA GLU A 43 25.33 -11.80 15.79
C GLU A 43 26.45 -11.18 14.93
N PRO A 44 27.71 -11.18 15.40
CA PRO A 44 28.81 -10.77 14.55
C PRO A 44 29.07 -11.85 13.51
N CYS A 45 29.02 -11.44 12.24
CA CYS A 45 29.56 -12.20 11.12
C CYS A 45 31.04 -12.50 11.42
N GLY A 46 31.41 -13.78 11.44
CA GLY A 46 32.80 -14.21 11.55
C GLY A 46 33.54 -13.83 10.28
N GLU A 47 34.42 -12.85 10.37
CA GLU A 47 35.43 -12.59 9.34
C GLU A 47 36.66 -13.47 9.61
N GLU A 48 36.94 -14.34 8.64
CA GLU A 48 38.18 -15.08 8.53
C GLU A 48 39.36 -14.15 8.24
N GLY A 49 40.34 -14.15 9.14
CA GLY A 49 41.77 -14.25 8.81
C GLY A 49 42.45 -13.10 8.08
N VAL A 50 43.00 -12.14 8.83
CA VAL A 50 44.30 -11.52 8.48
C VAL A 50 45.12 -11.29 9.75
N GLN A 51 46.24 -12.01 9.89
CA GLN A 51 47.27 -11.78 10.91
C GLN A 51 48.05 -10.49 10.63
N PRO A 52 48.58 -9.85 11.68
CA PRO A 52 49.89 -9.23 11.57
C PRO A 52 50.89 -9.86 12.55
N CYS A 53 51.89 -10.53 11.99
CA CYS A 53 53.16 -10.78 12.65
C CYS A 53 53.88 -9.44 12.91
N GLY A 54 54.57 -9.38 14.06
CA GLY A 54 54.96 -8.14 14.71
C GLY A 54 56.18 -7.43 14.16
N PHE A 55 56.42 -6.23 14.70
CA PHE A 55 57.74 -5.62 14.72
C PHE A 55 57.88 -4.68 15.94
N LEU A 56 58.74 -5.12 16.86
CA LEU A 56 59.70 -4.36 17.68
C LEU A 56 59.23 -3.17 18.53
N ALA A 57 59.16 -3.43 19.85
CA ALA A 57 59.30 -2.42 20.88
C ALA A 57 60.77 -1.98 21.01
N VAL A 58 61.02 -0.66 21.03
CA VAL A 58 62.25 -0.08 21.59
C VAL A 58 61.84 1.05 22.53
N THR A 59 62.29 0.94 23.77
CA THR A 59 62.19 1.90 24.85
C THR A 59 63.26 2.98 24.71
N CYS A 60 62.94 4.25 25.01
CA CYS A 60 63.88 5.14 25.67
C CYS A 60 63.14 6.31 26.35
N ALA A 61 63.18 6.31 27.68
CA ALA A 61 62.84 7.44 28.51
C ALA A 61 64.11 8.26 28.79
N SER A 62 64.09 9.58 28.55
CA SER A 62 65.04 10.51 29.17
C SER A 62 64.51 11.95 29.22
N ARG A 63 64.07 12.31 30.43
CA ARG A 63 64.20 13.55 31.20
C ARG A 63 64.58 14.89 30.51
N CYS A 64 63.68 15.86 30.80
CA CYS A 64 63.93 17.18 31.43
C CYS A 64 64.43 18.36 30.58
N GLY A 65 63.65 19.44 30.61
CA GLY A 65 64.02 20.77 30.12
C GLY A 65 62.90 21.79 30.34
N HIS A 66 62.73 22.26 31.57
CA HIS A 66 61.81 23.34 31.92
C HIS A 66 62.16 24.66 31.19
N ARG A 67 61.16 25.28 30.55
CA ARG A 67 61.02 26.75 30.49
C ARG A 67 59.56 27.13 30.72
N ARG A 68 59.28 27.69 31.90
CA ARG A 68 58.10 28.53 32.14
C ARG A 68 58.41 29.93 31.64
N VAL A 69 57.64 30.47 30.71
CA VAL A 69 57.42 31.92 30.59
C VAL A 69 55.97 32.21 30.18
N THR A 70 55.23 32.65 31.20
CA THR A 70 54.09 33.59 31.24
C THR A 70 52.92 33.44 30.25
N HIS A 71 51.77 33.07 30.81
CA HIS A 71 50.46 33.42 30.29
C HIS A 71 50.35 34.93 30.05
N ARG A 72 50.01 35.33 28.81
CA ARG A 72 49.26 36.57 28.58
C ARG A 72 47.94 36.22 27.91
N ASN A 73 46.94 36.05 28.75
CA ASN A 73 45.56 35.86 28.36
C ASN A 73 45.05 37.14 27.68
N ARG A 74 45.14 37.21 26.35
CA ARG A 74 44.35 38.15 25.55
C ARG A 74 43.28 37.35 24.83
N ARG A 75 42.18 37.09 25.56
CA ARG A 75 40.86 36.90 24.95
C ARG A 75 40.55 38.14 24.10
N ARG A 76 40.86 38.06 22.82
CA ARG A 76 40.17 38.83 21.79
C ARG A 76 39.58 37.81 20.84
N SER A 77 38.36 37.40 21.18
CA SER A 77 37.40 36.82 20.25
C SER A 77 37.24 37.78 19.06
N ARG A 78 37.99 37.54 18.00
CA ARG A 78 37.63 38.04 16.68
C ARG A 78 36.49 37.16 16.18
N PRO A 79 35.31 37.70 15.86
CA PRO A 79 34.25 36.90 15.28
C PRO A 79 34.62 36.63 13.82
N THR A 80 35.40 35.58 13.59
CA THR A 80 35.57 34.97 12.27
C THR A 80 34.79 33.67 12.26
N THR A 81 33.53 33.79 11.88
CA THR A 81 32.84 32.78 11.06
C THR A 81 31.68 33.49 10.37
N THR A 82 31.94 33.86 9.13
CA THR A 82 31.00 33.82 8.01
C THR A 82 29.67 33.13 8.31
N ARG A 83 28.59 33.84 7.99
CA ARG A 83 27.24 33.30 7.85
C ARG A 83 27.28 32.12 6.86
N GLY A 84 27.08 30.88 7.31
CA GLY A 84 27.00 29.68 6.46
C GLY A 84 27.48 28.44 7.21
N ALA A 85 26.67 27.40 7.42
CA ALA A 85 25.96 26.68 6.39
C ALA A 85 24.47 26.46 6.71
N ARG A 86 23.58 27.00 5.86
CA ARG A 86 22.44 26.20 5.39
C ARG A 86 22.85 25.66 4.03
N ILE A 87 23.22 24.38 3.96
CA ILE A 87 23.13 23.65 2.68
C ILE A 87 21.98 22.65 2.86
N LYS A 88 20.76 23.12 2.68
CA LYS A 88 19.66 22.25 2.27
C LYS A 88 19.62 22.31 0.75
N VAL A 89 20.06 21.25 0.08
CA VAL A 89 19.89 21.10 -1.37
C VAL A 89 19.56 19.65 -1.70
N MET A 90 18.28 19.37 -1.83
CA MET A 90 17.74 18.36 -2.74
C MET A 90 16.51 18.99 -3.37
N ARG A 91 16.53 19.19 -4.70
CA ARG A 91 15.45 19.80 -5.48
C ARG A 91 15.53 19.34 -6.95
N ARG A 92 14.37 19.31 -7.60
CA ARG A 92 13.97 18.48 -8.75
C ARG A 92 13.91 17.01 -8.34
N LEU A 93 12.70 16.47 -8.25
CA LEU A 93 12.52 15.04 -8.04
C LEU A 93 12.41 14.35 -9.40
N HIS A 94 11.40 14.62 -10.24
CA HIS A 94 11.41 14.39 -11.71
C HIS A 94 10.07 14.86 -12.32
N PRO A 95 9.97 15.51 -13.51
CA PRO A 95 10.96 16.29 -14.28
C PRO A 95 10.99 17.78 -13.82
N PRO A 96 12.08 18.55 -14.04
CA PRO A 96 12.54 19.71 -13.21
C PRO A 96 11.79 20.01 -11.90
N PRO A 97 11.96 21.14 -11.21
CA PRO A 97 10.98 21.57 -10.22
C PRO A 97 10.00 22.49 -10.95
N ALA A 98 8.79 21.98 -11.19
CA ALA A 98 7.61 22.82 -11.37
C ALA A 98 6.78 22.67 -10.10
N THR A 99 6.20 23.77 -9.61
CA THR A 99 5.13 23.65 -8.61
C THR A 99 3.95 23.02 -9.32
N VAL A 100 3.68 21.76 -9.03
CA VAL A 100 2.45 21.10 -9.47
C VAL A 100 1.34 21.61 -8.56
N THR A 101 0.39 22.36 -9.11
CA THR A 101 -0.79 22.85 -8.37
C THR A 101 -2.05 22.08 -8.72
N ASP A 102 -2.01 21.23 -9.75
CA ASP A 102 -3.15 20.46 -10.22
C ASP A 102 -2.74 19.00 -10.46
N VAL A 103 -3.36 18.09 -9.71
CA VAL A 103 -3.17 16.65 -9.83
C VAL A 103 -3.58 16.17 -11.22
N ARG A 104 -4.66 16.69 -11.80
CA ARG A 104 -5.14 16.24 -13.11
C ARG A 104 -4.12 16.55 -14.19
N GLU A 105 -3.54 17.75 -14.16
CA GLU A 105 -2.49 18.15 -15.11
C GLU A 105 -1.27 17.22 -14.99
N LEU A 106 -0.85 16.88 -13.76
CA LEU A 106 0.29 15.99 -13.53
C LEU A 106 0.11 14.60 -14.16
N TYR A 107 -1.11 14.05 -14.10
CA TYR A 107 -1.42 12.71 -14.60
C TYR A 107 -1.96 12.68 -16.04
N ALA A 108 -2.29 13.83 -16.63
CA ALA A 108 -2.78 13.98 -18.02
C ALA A 108 -1.70 13.76 -19.09
N SER A 109 -0.70 12.94 -18.79
CA SER A 109 0.38 12.61 -19.71
C SER A 109 -0.08 11.70 -20.85
N HIS A 110 0.54 11.89 -22.02
CA HIS A 110 0.31 11.03 -23.17
C HIS A 110 0.71 9.57 -22.87
N ARG A 111 -0.12 8.64 -23.32
CA ARG A 111 0.11 7.19 -23.27
C ARG A 111 0.14 6.67 -24.71
N PRO A 112 1.28 6.16 -25.19
CA PRO A 112 1.37 5.65 -26.55
C PRO A 112 0.49 4.42 -26.69
N ARG A 113 -0.15 4.28 -27.86
CA ARG A 113 -0.85 3.04 -28.23
C ARG A 113 0.18 1.98 -28.56
N HIS A 114 -0.08 0.74 -28.13
CA HIS A 114 0.74 -0.39 -28.54
C HIS A 114 0.53 -0.69 -30.03
N ALA A 115 1.60 -1.13 -30.71
CA ALA A 115 1.56 -1.43 -32.14
C ALA A 115 0.60 -2.58 -32.49
N ASP A 116 0.38 -3.49 -31.54
CA ASP A 116 -0.54 -4.62 -31.64
C ASP A 116 -1.99 -4.27 -31.24
N GLY A 117 -2.26 -2.99 -30.97
CA GLY A 117 -3.58 -2.50 -30.59
C GLY A 117 -3.98 -2.78 -29.13
N ARG A 118 -3.10 -3.37 -28.32
CA ARG A 118 -3.38 -3.61 -26.89
C ARG A 118 -3.61 -2.28 -26.15
N PRO A 119 -4.63 -2.16 -25.29
CA PRO A 119 -4.78 -1.01 -24.40
C PRO A 119 -3.57 -0.84 -23.46
N HIS A 120 -3.26 0.41 -23.13
CA HIS A 120 -2.21 0.73 -22.16
C HIS A 120 -2.71 0.41 -20.74
N VAL A 121 -1.94 -0.32 -19.95
CA VAL A 121 -2.35 -0.75 -18.59
C VAL A 121 -1.50 -0.06 -17.53
N GLY A 122 -2.15 0.71 -16.67
CA GLY A 122 -1.53 1.37 -15.53
C GLY A 122 -2.03 0.81 -14.20
N ILE A 123 -1.12 0.52 -13.27
CA ILE A 123 -1.48 0.17 -11.89
C ILE A 123 -1.56 1.45 -11.04
N CYS A 124 -2.58 1.59 -10.21
CA CYS A 124 -2.71 2.67 -9.23
C CYS A 124 -2.77 2.11 -7.81
N MET A 125 -1.78 2.42 -6.97
CA MET A 125 -1.68 1.87 -5.62
C MET A 125 -1.13 2.90 -4.62
N VAL A 126 -1.51 2.71 -3.35
CA VAL A 126 -0.83 3.30 -2.19
C VAL A 126 -0.11 2.21 -1.40
N SER A 127 1.09 2.50 -0.89
CA SER A 127 1.80 1.61 0.03
C SER A 127 2.45 2.36 1.19
N SER A 128 2.70 1.67 2.29
CA SER A 128 3.60 2.12 3.35
C SER A 128 5.07 2.12 2.89
N LEU A 129 5.96 2.70 3.69
CA LEU A 129 7.40 2.74 3.42
C LEU A 129 8.05 1.35 3.40
N ASP A 130 7.50 0.42 4.18
CA ASP A 130 7.91 -0.99 4.23
C ASP A 130 7.12 -1.88 3.26
N GLY A 131 6.29 -1.28 2.40
CA GLY A 131 5.71 -1.94 1.23
C GLY A 131 4.34 -2.59 1.45
N SER A 132 3.73 -2.48 2.64
CA SER A 132 2.36 -2.95 2.85
C SER A 132 1.37 -2.06 2.09
N THR A 133 0.39 -2.68 1.45
CA THR A 133 -0.71 -1.98 0.75
C THR A 133 -2.00 -1.89 1.56
N VAL A 134 -2.00 -2.46 2.77
CA VAL A 134 -3.18 -2.44 3.66
C VAL A 134 -2.78 -2.28 5.12
N VAL A 135 -3.70 -1.74 5.90
CA VAL A 135 -3.68 -1.76 7.37
C VAL A 135 -4.98 -2.41 7.82
N ALA A 136 -4.89 -3.49 8.60
CA ALA A 136 -6.06 -4.27 9.01
C ALA A 136 -6.98 -4.68 7.83
N GLY A 137 -6.36 -5.03 6.68
CA GLY A 137 -7.07 -5.51 5.49
C GLY A 137 -7.65 -4.43 4.59
N LYS A 138 -7.48 -3.14 4.90
CA LYS A 138 -7.97 -2.02 4.09
C LYS A 138 -6.86 -1.08 3.66
N SER A 139 -7.02 -0.46 2.49
CA SER A 139 -6.07 0.52 1.95
C SER A 139 -6.27 1.92 2.55
N ALA A 140 -7.50 2.30 2.88
CA ALA A 140 -7.86 3.64 3.35
C ALA A 140 -6.97 4.22 4.48
N PRO A 141 -6.51 3.45 5.49
CA PRO A 141 -5.65 4.00 6.55
C PRO A 141 -4.24 4.40 6.08
N LEU A 142 -3.83 4.02 4.86
CA LEU A 142 -2.57 4.45 4.24
C LEU A 142 -2.72 5.72 3.41
N SER A 143 -3.95 6.08 3.02
CA SER A 143 -4.24 7.14 2.07
C SER A 143 -4.26 8.54 2.71
N SER A 144 -4.39 9.55 1.87
CA SER A 144 -4.64 10.96 2.22
C SER A 144 -5.70 11.55 1.27
N PRO A 145 -6.27 12.73 1.58
CA PRO A 145 -7.17 13.42 0.65
C PRO A 145 -6.54 13.65 -0.73
N LEU A 146 -5.26 14.02 -0.77
CA LEU A 146 -4.55 14.25 -2.03
C LEU A 146 -4.27 12.95 -2.80
N ASP A 147 -3.98 11.84 -2.11
CA ASP A 147 -3.92 10.51 -2.74
C ASP A 147 -5.27 10.08 -3.32
N THR A 148 -6.37 10.39 -2.64
CA THR A 148 -7.72 10.16 -3.16
C THR A 148 -7.98 11.00 -4.43
N GLU A 149 -7.49 12.24 -4.49
CA GLU A 149 -7.54 13.06 -5.71
C GLU A 149 -6.73 12.45 -6.86
N VAL A 150 -5.57 11.84 -6.57
CA VAL A 150 -4.78 11.08 -7.57
C VAL A 150 -5.60 9.93 -8.14
N LEU A 151 -6.20 9.11 -7.28
CA LEU A 151 -7.06 8.01 -7.71
C LEU A 151 -8.19 8.50 -8.62
N PHE A 152 -8.87 9.59 -8.24
CA PHE A 152 -9.96 10.15 -9.04
C PHE A 152 -9.50 10.79 -10.36
N ALA A 153 -8.33 11.44 -10.37
CA ALA A 153 -7.74 11.96 -11.60
C ALA A 153 -7.42 10.84 -12.58
N LEU A 154 -6.84 9.74 -12.08
CA LEU A 154 -6.56 8.55 -12.90
C LEU A 154 -7.87 7.90 -13.38
N ARG A 155 -8.88 7.75 -12.52
CA ARG A 155 -10.20 7.22 -12.91
C ARG A 155 -10.85 8.07 -13.99
N ALA A 156 -10.71 9.40 -13.94
CA ALA A 156 -11.24 10.26 -14.99
C ALA A 156 -10.54 10.04 -16.35
N LEU A 157 -9.25 9.72 -16.33
CA LEU A 157 -8.47 9.41 -17.53
C LEU A 157 -8.74 8.01 -18.07
N ALA A 158 -9.02 7.03 -17.21
CA ALA A 158 -9.26 5.64 -17.60
C ALA A 158 -10.52 5.49 -18.46
N ASP A 159 -10.45 4.64 -19.48
CA ASP A 159 -11.62 4.25 -20.26
C ASP A 159 -12.32 3.04 -19.62
N VAL A 160 -11.50 2.14 -19.06
CA VAL A 160 -11.94 0.97 -18.28
C VAL A 160 -11.13 0.90 -16.99
N ILE A 161 -11.80 0.62 -15.88
CA ILE A 161 -11.15 0.27 -14.61
C ILE A 161 -11.19 -1.25 -14.48
N VAL A 162 -10.08 -1.86 -14.08
CA VAL A 162 -10.00 -3.30 -13.78
C VAL A 162 -9.62 -3.50 -12.32
N VAL A 163 -10.37 -4.35 -11.62
CA VAL A 163 -10.20 -4.56 -10.18
C VAL A 163 -10.47 -6.01 -9.82
N GLY A 164 -9.74 -6.55 -8.86
CA GLY A 164 -9.96 -7.90 -8.35
C GLY A 164 -11.19 -7.97 -7.43
N ALA A 165 -11.93 -9.09 -7.50
CA ALA A 165 -13.13 -9.29 -6.68
C ALA A 165 -12.91 -9.15 -5.17
N GLY A 166 -11.72 -9.51 -4.67
CA GLY A 166 -11.36 -9.32 -3.26
C GLY A 166 -11.38 -7.85 -2.83
N THR A 167 -10.86 -6.96 -3.68
CA THR A 167 -10.86 -5.52 -3.44
C THR A 167 -12.27 -4.95 -3.51
N VAL A 168 -13.09 -5.39 -4.48
CA VAL A 168 -14.50 -4.98 -4.58
C VAL A 168 -15.28 -5.29 -3.29
N ARG A 169 -15.09 -6.50 -2.73
CA ARG A 169 -15.73 -6.89 -1.45
C ARG A 169 -15.22 -6.10 -0.25
N ALA A 170 -13.93 -5.77 -0.22
CA ALA A 170 -13.31 -5.10 0.93
C ALA A 170 -13.61 -3.60 0.99
N GLU A 171 -13.66 -2.94 -0.18
CA GLU A 171 -13.68 -1.48 -0.29
C GLU A 171 -15.03 -0.92 -0.78
N GLY A 172 -15.93 -1.75 -1.30
CA GLY A 172 -17.29 -1.34 -1.68
C GLY A 172 -17.33 -0.43 -2.91
N TYR A 173 -17.34 -1.03 -4.10
CA TYR A 173 -17.42 -0.30 -5.37
C TYR A 173 -18.86 0.00 -5.76
N GLY A 174 -19.07 1.19 -6.36
CA GLY A 174 -20.35 1.63 -6.93
C GLY A 174 -20.17 2.11 -8.37
N ALA A 175 -21.21 2.74 -8.92
CA ALA A 175 -21.17 3.28 -10.27
C ALA A 175 -20.04 4.32 -10.45
N PRO A 176 -19.26 4.26 -11.54
CA PRO A 176 -18.23 5.26 -11.81
C PRO A 176 -18.85 6.64 -12.10
N SER A 177 -18.16 7.70 -11.69
CA SER A 177 -18.63 9.07 -11.94
C SER A 177 -18.50 9.51 -13.41
N LYS A 178 -17.62 8.87 -14.18
CA LYS A 178 -17.45 9.13 -15.62
C LYS A 178 -18.53 8.38 -16.40
N ALA A 179 -19.40 9.12 -17.08
CA ALA A 179 -20.49 8.54 -17.86
C ALA A 179 -19.95 7.55 -18.91
N GLY A 180 -20.55 6.35 -18.97
CA GLY A 180 -20.15 5.29 -19.90
C GLY A 180 -18.88 4.53 -19.52
N GLN A 181 -18.16 4.91 -18.45
CA GLN A 181 -17.01 4.16 -17.98
C GLN A 181 -17.41 2.77 -17.48
N ARG A 182 -16.60 1.77 -17.83
CA ARG A 182 -16.84 0.36 -17.46
C ARG A 182 -15.88 -0.06 -16.36
N ILE A 183 -16.33 -0.96 -15.47
CA ILE A 183 -15.49 -1.55 -14.43
C ILE A 183 -15.49 -3.09 -14.58
N GLY A 184 -14.35 -3.64 -14.97
CA GLY A 184 -14.13 -5.08 -15.11
C GLY A 184 -13.68 -5.69 -13.78
N VAL A 185 -14.49 -6.57 -13.21
CA VAL A 185 -14.17 -7.26 -11.96
C VAL A 185 -13.58 -8.64 -12.26
N VAL A 186 -12.30 -8.80 -11.96
CA VAL A 186 -11.57 -10.07 -12.14
C VAL A 186 -11.97 -11.04 -11.04
N THR A 187 -12.61 -12.16 -11.39
CA THR A 187 -13.18 -13.12 -10.44
C THR A 187 -13.09 -14.55 -10.94
N MET A 188 -12.68 -15.48 -10.07
CA MET A 188 -12.69 -16.92 -10.38
C MET A 188 -14.03 -17.59 -10.00
N SER A 189 -14.72 -17.05 -8.99
CA SER A 189 -15.91 -17.68 -8.39
C SER A 189 -17.22 -16.98 -8.73
N GLY A 190 -17.17 -15.72 -9.18
CA GLY A 190 -18.36 -14.88 -9.30
C GLY A 190 -19.00 -14.50 -7.95
N ASP A 191 -18.33 -14.76 -6.82
CA ASP A 191 -18.85 -14.47 -5.48
C ASP A 191 -18.75 -12.97 -5.14
N LEU A 192 -19.74 -12.22 -5.64
CA LEU A 192 -19.90 -10.77 -5.52
C LEU A 192 -21.37 -10.43 -5.32
N ASP A 193 -21.62 -9.28 -4.70
CA ASP A 193 -22.95 -8.69 -4.58
C ASP A 193 -23.36 -8.07 -5.93
N VAL A 194 -24.05 -8.85 -6.76
CA VAL A 194 -24.51 -8.44 -8.09
C VAL A 194 -25.75 -7.54 -8.04
N ASP A 195 -26.39 -7.42 -6.88
CA ASP A 195 -27.51 -6.50 -6.66
C ASP A 195 -27.04 -5.11 -6.18
N GLY A 196 -25.73 -4.96 -5.97
CA GLY A 196 -25.11 -3.68 -5.62
C GLY A 196 -25.10 -2.65 -6.75
N ASP A 197 -24.87 -1.39 -6.39
CA ASP A 197 -24.90 -0.23 -7.31
C ASP A 197 -23.96 -0.38 -8.52
N LEU A 198 -22.79 -1.02 -8.33
CA LEU A 198 -21.84 -1.26 -9.42
C LEU A 198 -22.46 -2.03 -10.61
N PHE A 199 -23.22 -3.09 -10.33
CA PHE A 199 -23.77 -3.97 -11.36
C PHE A 199 -25.16 -3.52 -11.78
N THR A 200 -25.99 -3.03 -10.85
CA THR A 200 -27.34 -2.55 -11.16
C THR A 200 -27.36 -1.25 -11.95
N SER A 201 -26.34 -0.40 -11.82
CA SER A 201 -26.11 0.74 -12.74
C SER A 201 -25.75 0.32 -14.17
N GLY A 202 -25.45 -0.98 -14.36
CA GLY A 202 -24.98 -1.55 -15.61
C GLY A 202 -23.50 -1.31 -15.88
N ALA A 203 -22.75 -0.61 -15.02
CA ALA A 203 -21.35 -0.23 -15.25
C ALA A 203 -20.34 -1.37 -15.03
N GLY A 204 -20.65 -2.29 -14.12
CA GLY A 204 -19.82 -3.44 -13.79
C GLY A 204 -20.01 -4.62 -14.75
N PHE A 205 -18.92 -5.29 -15.07
CA PHE A 205 -18.91 -6.56 -15.80
C PHE A 205 -17.86 -7.52 -15.19
N PHE A 206 -17.98 -8.81 -15.45
CA PHE A 206 -17.00 -9.80 -14.98
C PHE A 206 -15.91 -10.07 -16.01
N ILE A 207 -14.67 -10.25 -15.52
CA ILE A 207 -13.58 -10.87 -16.26
C ILE A 207 -13.28 -12.19 -15.55
N CYS A 208 -13.56 -13.31 -16.19
CA CYS A 208 -13.50 -14.63 -15.55
C CYS A 208 -13.20 -15.74 -16.55
N SER A 209 -12.97 -16.96 -16.06
CA SER A 209 -12.74 -18.13 -16.92
C SER A 209 -14.06 -18.77 -17.38
N ASP A 210 -14.00 -19.65 -18.37
CA ASP A 210 -15.17 -20.39 -18.85
C ASP A 210 -15.84 -21.23 -17.75
N SER A 211 -15.06 -21.69 -16.78
CA SER A 211 -15.52 -22.46 -15.62
C SER A 211 -16.26 -21.63 -14.56
N THR A 212 -16.19 -20.29 -14.59
CA THR A 212 -16.87 -19.44 -13.59
C THR A 212 -18.39 -19.47 -13.78
N PRO A 213 -19.19 -19.71 -12.71
CA PRO A 213 -20.65 -19.73 -12.80
C PRO A 213 -21.23 -18.44 -13.38
N ASP A 214 -22.26 -18.57 -14.23
CA ASP A 214 -23.03 -17.42 -14.70
C ASP A 214 -23.88 -16.83 -13.55
N ARG A 215 -23.85 -15.50 -13.44
CA ARG A 215 -24.55 -14.72 -12.41
C ARG A 215 -25.51 -13.69 -13.00
N GLY A 216 -25.75 -13.72 -14.32
CA GLY A 216 -26.62 -12.77 -15.00
C GLY A 216 -26.02 -11.37 -15.16
N VAL A 217 -24.70 -11.25 -15.05
CA VAL A 217 -23.93 -10.02 -15.28
C VAL A 217 -23.20 -10.14 -16.61
N GLU A 218 -23.09 -9.05 -17.37
CA GLU A 218 -22.24 -9.00 -18.57
C GLU A 218 -20.84 -9.55 -18.23
N THR A 219 -20.32 -10.45 -19.06
CA THR A 219 -19.12 -11.22 -18.72
C THR A 219 -18.21 -11.36 -19.94
N LEU A 220 -16.94 -11.00 -19.76
CA LEU A 220 -15.85 -11.32 -20.66
C LEU A 220 -15.17 -12.61 -20.19
N ARG A 221 -15.49 -13.73 -20.84
CA ARG A 221 -14.89 -15.04 -20.54
C ARG A 221 -13.56 -15.21 -21.26
N VAL A 222 -12.52 -15.54 -20.51
CA VAL A 222 -11.13 -15.67 -20.97
C VAL A 222 -10.42 -16.83 -20.28
N GLY A 223 -9.86 -17.73 -21.08
CA GLY A 223 -9.29 -18.99 -20.60
C GLY A 223 -10.32 -19.95 -19.96
N THR A 224 -9.89 -21.20 -19.73
CA THR A 224 -10.78 -22.29 -19.30
C THR A 224 -10.74 -22.52 -17.78
N ASP A 225 -9.57 -22.91 -17.26
CA ASP A 225 -9.35 -23.20 -15.82
C ASP A 225 -8.65 -22.04 -15.09
N HIS A 226 -8.08 -21.13 -15.86
CA HIS A 226 -7.39 -19.92 -15.41
C HIS A 226 -7.84 -18.73 -16.25
N ILE A 227 -7.77 -17.53 -15.67
CA ILE A 227 -8.07 -16.29 -16.36
C ILE A 227 -6.85 -15.89 -17.19
N ASP A 228 -7.00 -15.85 -18.52
CA ASP A 228 -6.00 -15.31 -19.42
C ASP A 228 -6.12 -13.77 -19.48
N LEU A 229 -5.24 -13.07 -18.76
CA LEU A 229 -5.27 -11.62 -18.68
C LEU A 229 -4.80 -10.92 -19.96
N ASP A 230 -3.90 -11.53 -20.75
CA ASP A 230 -3.50 -10.93 -22.04
C ASP A 230 -4.69 -10.96 -23.00
N GLN A 231 -5.38 -12.11 -23.07
CA GLN A 231 -6.62 -12.24 -23.81
C GLN A 231 -7.69 -11.26 -23.30
N ALA A 232 -7.84 -11.11 -21.98
CA ALA A 232 -8.80 -10.17 -21.38
C ALA A 232 -8.56 -8.73 -21.84
N ILE A 233 -7.32 -8.24 -21.68
CA ILE A 233 -6.96 -6.87 -22.03
C ILE A 233 -7.13 -6.61 -23.53
N ARG A 234 -6.76 -7.57 -24.40
CA ARG A 234 -6.92 -7.46 -25.86
C ARG A 234 -8.37 -7.47 -26.31
N ARG A 235 -9.27 -8.10 -25.54
CA ARG A 235 -10.69 -8.20 -25.86
C ARG A 235 -11.57 -7.16 -25.18
N LEU A 236 -11.00 -6.28 -24.35
CA LEU A 236 -11.74 -5.13 -23.79
C LEU A 236 -12.47 -4.26 -24.83
N PRO A 237 -11.99 -4.09 -26.09
CA PRO A 237 -12.76 -3.41 -27.13
C PRO A 237 -14.14 -4.02 -27.44
N GLU A 238 -14.38 -5.29 -27.08
CA GLU A 238 -15.71 -5.92 -27.19
C GLU A 238 -16.73 -5.29 -26.22
N ILE A 239 -16.26 -4.81 -25.07
CA ILE A 239 -17.08 -4.18 -24.01
C ILE A 239 -17.01 -2.65 -24.10
N SER A 240 -15.84 -2.12 -24.46
CA SER A 240 -15.57 -0.68 -24.55
C SER A 240 -14.77 -0.39 -25.83
N PRO A 241 -15.43 -0.14 -26.97
CA PRO A 241 -14.78 -0.09 -28.29
C PRO A 241 -13.59 0.86 -28.43
N ASP A 242 -13.61 1.98 -27.70
CA ASP A 242 -12.58 3.03 -27.77
C ASP A 242 -11.54 2.94 -26.65
N VAL A 243 -11.50 1.83 -25.91
CA VAL A 243 -10.57 1.63 -24.79
C VAL A 243 -9.12 1.83 -25.22
N ALA A 244 -8.48 2.85 -24.65
CA ALA A 244 -7.07 3.13 -24.86
C ALA A 244 -6.26 3.04 -23.57
N PHE A 245 -6.86 3.40 -22.43
CA PHE A 245 -6.24 3.32 -21.12
C PHE A 245 -7.07 2.50 -20.13
N VAL A 246 -6.42 1.49 -19.55
CA VAL A 246 -6.96 0.63 -18.50
C VAL A 246 -6.24 0.96 -17.20
N GLN A 247 -7.01 1.32 -16.18
CA GLN A 247 -6.50 1.48 -14.83
C GLN A 247 -6.77 0.23 -13.99
N ALA A 248 -5.71 -0.44 -13.55
CA ALA A 248 -5.78 -1.53 -12.60
C ALA A 248 -5.66 -0.99 -11.16
N GLU A 249 -6.68 -1.23 -10.34
CA GLU A 249 -6.73 -0.76 -8.93
C GLU A 249 -6.42 -1.88 -7.92
N GLY A 250 -5.81 -2.98 -8.39
CA GLY A 250 -5.42 -4.11 -7.55
C GLY A 250 -6.57 -5.07 -7.20
N GLY A 251 -6.44 -5.98 -6.23
CA GLY A 251 -5.39 -6.12 -5.22
C GLY A 251 -4.13 -6.88 -5.64
N ALA A 252 -3.26 -7.15 -4.66
CA ALA A 252 -1.89 -7.62 -4.87
C ALA A 252 -1.76 -8.85 -5.79
N ARG A 253 -2.73 -9.78 -5.76
CA ARG A 253 -2.74 -10.95 -6.64
C ARG A 253 -3.04 -10.63 -8.10
N LEU A 254 -3.96 -9.70 -8.36
CA LEU A 254 -4.22 -9.21 -9.72
C LEU A 254 -3.00 -8.47 -10.26
N ASN A 255 -2.39 -7.60 -9.45
CA ASN A 255 -1.15 -6.91 -9.83
C ASN A 255 -0.02 -7.90 -10.15
N GLY A 256 0.15 -8.94 -9.33
CA GLY A 256 1.11 -10.02 -9.59
C GLY A 256 0.85 -10.72 -10.92
N ALA A 257 -0.40 -11.11 -11.19
CA ALA A 257 -0.76 -11.77 -12.44
C ALA A 257 -0.58 -10.87 -13.69
N LEU A 258 -0.85 -9.56 -13.57
CA LEU A 258 -0.56 -8.59 -14.64
C LEU A 258 0.94 -8.45 -14.90
N LEU A 259 1.78 -8.50 -13.86
CA LEU A 259 3.23 -8.48 -13.99
C LEU A 259 3.77 -9.75 -14.64
N ASP A 260 3.30 -10.94 -14.21
CA ASP A 260 3.67 -12.22 -14.81
C ASP A 260 3.33 -12.29 -16.29
N ALA A 261 2.17 -11.74 -16.67
CA ALA A 261 1.74 -11.64 -18.07
C ALA A 261 2.49 -10.54 -18.85
N GLY A 262 3.35 -9.75 -18.21
CA GLY A 262 4.09 -8.67 -18.85
C GLY A 262 3.19 -7.54 -19.37
N LEU A 263 2.02 -7.33 -18.75
CA LEU A 263 1.00 -6.39 -19.21
C LEU A 263 1.11 -4.99 -18.61
N VAL A 264 1.90 -4.81 -17.54
CA VAL A 264 2.03 -3.52 -16.85
C VAL A 264 2.88 -2.56 -17.66
N ASP A 265 2.29 -1.45 -18.10
CA ASP A 265 2.97 -0.40 -18.87
C ASP A 265 3.37 0.79 -18.00
N GLU A 266 2.58 1.08 -16.96
CA GLU A 266 2.90 2.14 -16.00
C GLU A 266 2.44 1.79 -14.58
N LEU A 267 3.12 2.39 -13.59
CA LEU A 267 2.81 2.28 -12.18
C LEU A 267 2.68 3.69 -11.58
N HIS A 268 1.51 3.99 -11.06
CA HIS A 268 1.23 5.14 -10.21
C HIS A 268 1.26 4.66 -8.76
N LEU A 269 2.30 5.06 -8.04
CA LEU A 269 2.52 4.65 -6.66
C LEU A 269 2.57 5.88 -5.75
N THR A 270 1.64 5.90 -4.79
CA THR A 270 1.72 6.77 -3.63
C THR A 270 2.43 6.04 -2.50
N LEU A 271 3.51 6.62 -1.99
CA LEU A 271 4.17 6.18 -0.77
C LEU A 271 3.63 6.99 0.41
N SER A 272 2.92 6.31 1.29
CA SER A 272 2.48 6.80 2.59
C SER A 272 3.67 6.92 3.53
N PRO A 273 3.84 8.02 4.29
CA PRO A 273 4.93 8.22 5.25
C PRO A 273 4.69 7.41 6.54
N ARG A 274 4.31 6.14 6.41
CA ARG A 274 3.94 5.23 7.50
C ARG A 274 4.76 3.96 7.39
N LEU A 275 5.04 3.37 8.55
CA LEU A 275 5.49 1.98 8.68
C LEU A 275 4.33 1.18 9.24
N VAL A 276 4.04 0.03 8.64
CA VAL A 276 2.91 -0.83 9.06
C VAL A 276 3.40 -2.07 9.78
N GLY A 277 4.45 -2.70 9.27
CA GLY A 277 4.91 -4.03 9.68
C GLY A 277 3.89 -5.12 9.36
N GLY A 278 4.09 -6.29 9.97
CA GLY A 278 3.22 -7.46 9.82
C GLY A 278 3.24 -8.08 8.42
N ASP A 279 2.23 -8.93 8.15
CA ASP A 279 2.16 -9.74 6.92
C ASP A 279 1.30 -9.08 5.82
N GLY A 280 1.18 -7.75 5.85
CA GLY A 280 0.46 -7.01 4.82
C GLY A 280 1.07 -7.27 3.44
N PRO A 281 0.26 -7.53 2.40
CA PRO A 281 0.79 -7.83 1.08
C PRO A 281 1.54 -6.63 0.50
N ARG A 282 2.63 -6.95 -0.21
CA ARG A 282 3.28 -6.03 -1.15
C ARG A 282 2.33 -5.62 -2.26
N LEU A 283 2.73 -4.62 -3.04
CA LEU A 283 2.01 -4.16 -4.22
C LEU A 283 1.59 -5.28 -5.17
N ALA A 284 2.49 -6.25 -5.37
CA ALA A 284 2.26 -7.46 -6.15
C ALA A 284 2.63 -8.68 -5.32
N ALA A 285 1.79 -9.72 -5.41
CA ALA A 285 1.98 -10.97 -4.71
C ALA A 285 1.41 -12.14 -5.52
N GLY A 286 1.88 -13.36 -5.26
CA GLY A 286 1.41 -14.56 -5.94
C GLY A 286 1.93 -14.74 -7.37
N SER A 287 2.82 -13.84 -7.80
CA SER A 287 3.54 -13.95 -9.06
C SER A 287 4.83 -14.75 -8.91
N GLY A 288 5.43 -15.14 -10.05
CA GLY A 288 6.83 -15.52 -10.06
C GLY A 288 7.75 -14.33 -9.74
N ASP A 289 9.06 -14.60 -9.63
CA ASP A 289 10.07 -13.53 -9.58
C ASP A 289 10.18 -12.90 -10.97
N VAL A 290 9.53 -11.74 -11.14
CA VAL A 290 9.54 -10.97 -12.39
C VAL A 290 10.32 -9.68 -12.17
N THR A 291 11.27 -9.41 -13.08
CA THR A 291 11.98 -8.14 -13.15
C THR A 291 11.46 -7.34 -14.34
N CYS A 292 11.06 -6.09 -14.10
CA CYS A 292 10.75 -5.13 -15.15
C CYS A 292 11.49 -3.82 -14.88
N ASP A 293 12.14 -3.29 -15.92
CA ASP A 293 12.80 -1.99 -15.83
C ASP A 293 11.76 -0.89 -16.06
N LEU A 294 11.69 0.05 -15.13
CA LEU A 294 10.83 1.22 -15.21
C LEU A 294 11.67 2.50 -15.18
N ASP A 295 11.26 3.49 -15.96
CA ASP A 295 11.79 4.84 -15.91
C ASP A 295 10.85 5.73 -15.08
N LEU A 296 11.43 6.57 -14.22
CA LEU A 296 10.68 7.54 -13.45
C LEU A 296 10.13 8.61 -14.39
N ALA A 297 8.81 8.68 -14.57
CA ALA A 297 8.16 9.69 -15.39
C ALA A 297 7.94 10.98 -14.59
N HIS A 298 7.40 10.88 -13.38
CA HIS A 298 7.34 12.01 -12.45
C HIS A 298 7.46 11.59 -10.98
N LEU A 299 7.85 12.54 -10.14
CA LEU A 299 7.90 12.43 -8.69
C LEU A 299 7.45 13.77 -8.07
N ALA A 300 6.38 13.73 -7.30
CA ALA A 300 5.87 14.84 -6.50
C ALA A 300 5.85 14.45 -5.00
N VAL A 301 5.86 15.46 -4.13
CA VAL A 301 5.79 15.28 -2.67
C VAL A 301 4.92 16.38 -2.09
N ASP A 302 4.08 16.06 -1.11
CA ASP A 302 3.26 17.04 -0.40
C ASP A 302 3.88 17.44 0.96
N ASP A 303 3.21 18.37 1.66
CA ASP A 303 3.65 18.88 2.95
C ASP A 303 3.51 17.84 4.08
N ASP A 304 2.68 16.82 3.89
CA ASP A 304 2.51 15.68 4.81
C ASP A 304 3.52 14.55 4.56
N SER A 305 4.45 14.75 3.62
CA SER A 305 5.51 13.80 3.22
C SER A 305 5.02 12.56 2.45
N PHE A 306 3.82 12.61 1.87
CA PHE A 306 3.42 11.62 0.86
C PHE A 306 4.24 11.84 -0.41
N VAL A 307 4.69 10.74 -1.02
CA VAL A 307 5.44 10.78 -2.27
C VAL A 307 4.59 10.15 -3.36
N TYR A 308 4.36 10.89 -4.43
CA TYR A 308 3.55 10.50 -5.58
C TYR A 308 4.46 10.25 -6.76
N THR A 309 4.47 9.02 -7.25
CA THR A 309 5.37 8.61 -8.32
C THR A 309 4.61 8.02 -9.48
N ARG A 310 5.05 8.33 -10.68
CA ARG A 310 4.66 7.62 -11.89
C ARG A 310 5.90 7.03 -12.54
N TRP A 311 5.83 5.74 -12.80
CA TRP A 311 6.87 4.96 -13.45
C TRP A 311 6.31 4.40 -14.75
N THR A 312 7.10 4.41 -15.82
CA THR A 312 6.71 3.86 -17.13
C THR A 312 7.68 2.78 -17.53
N ARG A 313 7.19 1.68 -18.09
CA ARG A 313 8.03 0.58 -18.54
C ARG A 313 9.02 1.06 -19.60
N ARG A 314 10.29 0.69 -19.40
CA ARG A 314 11.34 0.91 -20.39
C ARG A 314 11.11 -0.05 -21.55
N THR A 315 10.87 0.51 -22.74
CA THR A 315 10.72 -0.21 -24.00
C THR A 315 12.07 -0.43 -24.68
#